data_AF-A0A969ENK1-F1
#
_entry.id   AF-A0A969ENK1-F1
#
_cell.length_a   1.000
_cell.length_b   1.000
_cell.length_c   1.000
_cell.angle_alpha   90.00
_cell.angle_beta   90.00
_cell.angle_gamma   90.00
#
_symmetry.space_group_name_H-M   'P 1'
#
loop_
_entity.id
_entity.type
_entity.pdbx_description
1 polymer ?
#
loop_
_entity_poly.entity_id
_entity_poly.type
_entity_poly.pdbx_seq_one_letter_code
_entity_poly.pdbx_strand_id
1 'polypeptide(L)'
;MIISGETVFAHIWTGDAILAGLPETGGRDGIVYVIPQEGCTIWQDNLAIPVGAPNAYTAMIFINYLNIPEVAAQNAEWVGYGTPNAAAKEFIDPEVLANEGIYPNAEVSARLQWIEDVGDALQLYDRIWTEFKAAVGSGG
;
A
#
# COMPACT_ATOMS: atom_id res chain seq x y z
N MET A 1 16.25 -8.20 0.88
CA MET A 1 15.94 -9.63 0.73
C MET A 1 15.47 -9.98 -0.67
N ILE A 2 14.36 -9.42 -1.18
CA ILE A 2 13.91 -9.75 -2.55
C ILE A 2 14.81 -9.17 -3.64
N ILE A 3 15.20 -7.88 -3.52
CA ILE A 3 16.15 -7.23 -4.45
C ILE A 3 17.52 -7.93 -4.44
N SER A 4 18.03 -8.27 -3.24
CA SER A 4 19.30 -9.00 -3.07
C SER A 4 19.26 -10.45 -3.59
N GLY A 5 18.07 -11.01 -3.83
CA GLY A 5 17.89 -12.41 -4.23
C GLY A 5 17.99 -13.44 -3.09
N GLU A 6 18.07 -12.99 -1.84
CA GLU A 6 18.01 -13.87 -0.65
C GLU A 6 16.61 -14.44 -0.44
N THR A 7 15.60 -13.82 -1.04
CA THR A 7 14.20 -14.26 -1.02
C THR A 7 13.65 -14.20 -2.43
N VAL A 8 13.01 -15.28 -2.87
CA VAL A 8 12.46 -15.41 -4.23
C VAL A 8 10.95 -15.17 -4.29
N PHE A 9 10.28 -15.18 -3.14
CA PHE A 9 8.84 -14.92 -2.99
C PHE A 9 8.58 -14.30 -1.62
N ALA A 10 7.76 -13.25 -1.56
CA ALA A 10 7.42 -12.57 -0.32
C ALA A 10 5.99 -12.03 -0.39
N HIS A 11 5.32 -12.00 0.77
CA HIS A 11 4.15 -11.14 0.95
C HIS A 11 4.65 -9.70 1.15
N ILE A 12 4.23 -8.79 0.29
CA ILE A 12 4.76 -7.43 0.20
C ILE A 12 3.66 -6.45 -0.24
N TRP A 13 3.72 -5.21 0.23
CA TRP A 13 2.82 -4.17 -0.21
C TRP A 13 3.06 -3.79 -1.67
N THR A 14 1.99 -3.42 -2.36
CA THR A 14 2.01 -3.27 -3.82
C THR A 14 3.00 -2.22 -4.29
N GLY A 15 3.01 -1.03 -3.68
CA GLY A 15 3.96 0.03 -4.05
C GLY A 15 5.42 -0.39 -3.81
N ASP A 16 5.72 -1.02 -2.67
CA ASP A 16 7.06 -1.52 -2.39
C ASP A 16 7.52 -2.58 -3.40
N ALA A 17 6.60 -3.46 -3.81
CA ALA A 17 6.88 -4.50 -4.80
C ALA A 17 7.14 -3.92 -6.19
N ILE A 18 6.39 -2.89 -6.57
CA ILE A 18 6.56 -2.18 -7.85
C ILE A 18 7.91 -1.47 -7.85
N LEU A 19 8.22 -0.67 -6.82
CA LEU A 19 9.51 0.00 -6.69
C LEU A 19 10.68 -1.00 -6.62
N ALA A 20 10.47 -2.17 -6.00
CA ALA A 20 11.49 -3.23 -5.99
C ALA A 20 11.77 -3.80 -7.39
N GLY A 21 10.83 -3.73 -8.32
CA GLY A 21 10.99 -4.14 -9.72
C GLY A 21 11.61 -3.09 -10.65
N LEU A 22 11.76 -1.86 -10.18
CA LEU A 22 12.22 -0.72 -10.97
C LEU A 22 13.69 -0.38 -10.67
N PRO A 23 14.64 -0.59 -11.61
CA PRO A 23 16.05 -0.26 -11.41
C PRO A 23 16.31 1.20 -11.05
N GLU A 24 15.50 2.13 -11.58
CA GLU A 24 15.60 3.57 -11.32
C GLU A 24 15.36 3.95 -9.86
N THR A 25 14.65 3.11 -9.09
CA THR A 25 14.44 3.28 -7.66
C THR A 25 15.36 2.41 -6.80
N GLY A 26 16.42 1.85 -7.41
CA GLY A 26 17.34 0.93 -6.75
C GLY A 26 16.80 -0.50 -6.64
N GLY A 27 15.74 -0.82 -7.38
CA GLY A 27 15.17 -2.15 -7.52
C GLY A 27 15.98 -3.06 -8.46
N ARG A 28 15.35 -4.17 -8.86
CA ARG A 28 15.92 -5.18 -9.74
C ARG A 28 14.89 -5.69 -10.72
N ASP A 29 15.25 -5.67 -12.01
CA ASP A 29 14.45 -6.25 -13.09
C ASP A 29 14.02 -7.70 -12.79
N GLY A 30 12.79 -8.02 -13.14
CA GLY A 30 12.20 -9.36 -12.99
C GLY A 30 11.48 -9.61 -11.68
N ILE A 31 11.44 -8.63 -10.76
CA ILE A 31 10.51 -8.66 -9.62
C ILE A 31 9.14 -8.22 -10.11
N VAL A 32 8.12 -9.05 -9.85
CA VAL A 32 6.74 -8.80 -10.26
C VAL A 32 5.80 -8.91 -9.08
N TYR A 33 4.81 -8.03 -9.05
CA TYR A 33 3.69 -8.12 -8.11
C TYR A 33 2.56 -8.93 -8.73
N VAL A 34 1.95 -9.81 -7.94
CA VAL A 34 0.82 -10.64 -8.37
C VAL A 34 -0.28 -10.61 -7.32
N ILE A 35 -1.53 -10.48 -7.78
CA ILE A 35 -2.71 -10.65 -6.94
C ILE A 35 -3.13 -12.13 -7.02
N PRO A 36 -3.16 -12.88 -5.90
CA PRO A 36 -3.57 -14.28 -5.87
C PRO A 36 -4.97 -14.52 -6.44
N GLN A 37 -5.24 -15.73 -6.92
CA GLN A 37 -6.53 -16.07 -7.55
C GLN A 37 -7.70 -16.00 -6.56
N GLU A 38 -7.44 -16.36 -5.31
CA GLU A 38 -8.35 -16.28 -4.17
C GLU A 38 -8.67 -14.83 -3.76
N GLY A 39 -7.90 -13.87 -4.27
CA GLY A 39 -7.94 -12.48 -3.86
C GLY A 39 -6.86 -12.14 -2.83
N CYS A 40 -6.83 -10.88 -2.43
CA CYS A 40 -5.97 -10.39 -1.36
C CYS A 40 -6.62 -9.23 -0.62
N THR A 41 -5.92 -8.79 0.42
CA THR A 41 -6.34 -7.65 1.22
C THR A 41 -6.14 -6.32 0.46
N ILE A 42 -7.15 -5.46 0.52
CA ILE A 42 -7.09 -4.03 0.16
C ILE A 42 -7.18 -3.19 1.44
N TRP A 43 -6.49 -2.05 1.44
CA TRP A 43 -6.30 -1.18 2.58
C TRP A 43 -6.19 0.26 2.11
N GLN A 44 -6.32 1.20 3.04
CA GLN A 44 -6.15 2.63 2.76
C GLN A 44 -5.58 3.32 3.99
N ASP A 45 -4.49 4.06 3.79
CA ASP A 45 -3.98 4.99 4.78
C ASP A 45 -4.72 6.32 4.70
N ASN A 46 -5.01 6.91 5.87
CA ASN A 46 -5.77 8.13 5.99
C ASN A 46 -5.01 9.15 6.82
N LEU A 47 -5.05 10.41 6.41
CA LEU A 47 -4.54 11.52 7.22
C LEU A 47 -5.55 11.84 8.32
N ALA A 48 -5.07 11.92 9.56
CA ALA A 48 -5.87 12.31 10.72
C ALA A 48 -5.17 13.42 11.51
N ILE A 49 -5.96 14.34 12.09
CA ILE A 49 -5.46 15.38 13.00
C ILE A 49 -5.78 14.92 14.44
N PRO A 50 -4.77 14.64 15.28
CA PRO A 50 -5.00 14.25 16.67
C PRO A 50 -5.73 15.33 17.47
N VAL A 51 -6.56 14.91 18.42
CA VAL A 51 -7.17 15.82 19.39
C VAL A 51 -6.06 16.51 20.19
N GLY A 52 -6.11 17.84 20.26
CA GLY A 52 -5.09 18.64 20.96
C GLY A 52 -3.83 18.94 20.14
N ALA A 53 -3.81 18.65 18.84
CA ALA A 53 -2.69 19.04 17.98
C ALA A 53 -2.44 20.56 18.07
N PRO A 54 -1.20 21.01 18.37
CA PRO A 54 -0.91 22.42 18.64
C PRO A 54 -1.09 23.33 17.40
N ASN A 55 -1.11 22.75 16.20
CA ASN A 55 -1.20 23.46 14.92
C ASN A 55 -2.24 22.83 13.97
N ALA A 56 -3.46 22.61 14.45
CA ALA A 56 -4.52 21.95 13.68
C ALA A 56 -4.86 22.66 12.34
N TYR A 57 -4.83 23.99 12.32
CA TYR A 57 -5.06 24.76 11.08
C TYR A 57 -4.00 24.44 10.01
N THR A 58 -2.72 24.47 10.37
CA THR A 58 -1.62 24.17 9.44
C THR A 58 -1.70 22.73 8.93
N ALA A 59 -2.08 21.77 9.79
CA ALA A 59 -2.31 20.39 9.37
C ALA A 59 -3.43 20.30 8.32
N MET A 60 -4.53 21.05 8.49
CA MET A 60 -5.61 21.11 7.51
C MET A 60 -5.15 21.71 6.17
N ILE A 61 -4.33 22.76 6.21
CA ILE A 61 -3.74 23.34 4.98
C ILE A 61 -2.86 22.32 4.25
N PHE A 62 -2.07 21.54 4.99
CA PHE A 62 -1.25 20.49 4.40
C PHE A 62 -2.09 19.35 3.79
N ILE A 63 -3.15 18.91 4.48
CA ILE A 63 -4.11 17.93 3.95
C ILE A 63 -4.75 18.46 2.65
N ASN A 64 -5.16 19.74 2.63
CA ASN A 64 -5.71 20.35 1.43
C ASN A 64 -4.68 20.39 0.28
N TYR A 65 -3.43 20.72 0.56
CA TYR A 65 -2.36 20.71 -0.44
C TYR A 65 -2.15 19.31 -1.05
N LEU A 66 -2.12 18.26 -0.22
CA LEU A 66 -2.00 16.87 -0.70
C LEU A 66 -3.20 16.41 -1.54
N ASN A 67 -4.36 17.06 -1.43
CA ASN A 67 -5.55 16.76 -2.22
C ASN A 67 -5.66 17.56 -3.53
N ILE A 68 -4.72 18.47 -3.82
CA ILE A 68 -4.64 19.10 -5.15
C ILE A 68 -4.34 17.99 -6.17
N PRO A 69 -5.11 17.86 -7.28
CA PRO A 69 -5.00 16.72 -8.21
C PRO A 69 -3.58 16.44 -8.70
N GLU A 70 -2.83 17.47 -9.11
CA GLU A 70 -1.47 17.36 -9.60
C GLU A 70 -0.49 16.91 -8.51
N VAL A 71 -0.70 17.36 -7.27
CA VAL A 71 0.12 16.98 -6.11
C VAL A 71 -0.17 15.52 -5.72
N ALA A 72 -1.44 15.14 -5.70
CA ALA A 72 -1.86 13.78 -5.41
C ALA A 72 -1.34 12.79 -6.46
N ALA A 73 -1.34 13.17 -7.75
CA ALA A 73 -0.78 12.37 -8.84
C ALA A 73 0.74 12.20 -8.71
N GLN A 74 1.47 13.31 -8.51
CA GLN A 74 2.92 13.28 -8.29
C GLN A 74 3.29 12.40 -7.09
N ASN A 75 2.54 12.51 -6.00
CA ASN A 75 2.78 11.67 -4.82
C ASN A 75 2.50 10.19 -5.12
N ALA A 76 1.39 9.87 -5.79
CA ALA A 76 1.02 8.50 -6.15
C ALA A 76 2.09 7.80 -7.01
N GLU A 77 2.59 8.47 -8.05
CA GLU A 77 3.64 7.94 -8.91
C GLU A 77 4.96 7.79 -8.16
N TRP A 78 5.31 8.76 -7.32
CA TRP A 78 6.54 8.72 -6.54
C TRP A 78 6.57 7.55 -5.55
N VAL A 79 5.45 7.29 -4.86
CA VAL A 79 5.38 6.23 -3.84
C VAL A 79 4.95 4.87 -4.41
N GLY A 80 4.48 4.81 -5.65
CA GLY A 80 4.01 3.57 -6.29
C GLY A 80 2.65 3.08 -5.81
N TYR A 81 1.83 3.93 -5.19
CA TYR A 81 0.49 3.58 -4.68
C TYR A 81 -0.61 4.34 -5.41
N GLY A 82 -1.78 3.70 -5.55
CA GLY A 82 -2.95 4.32 -6.15
C GLY A 82 -3.50 5.46 -5.28
N THR A 83 -3.92 6.55 -5.92
CA THR A 83 -4.57 7.67 -5.21
C THR A 83 -6.09 7.51 -5.20
N PRO A 84 -6.78 7.79 -4.07
CA PRO A 84 -8.23 7.85 -4.02
C PRO A 84 -8.80 9.12 -4.67
N ASN A 85 -7.95 10.10 -5.01
CA ASN A 85 -8.38 11.32 -5.69
C ASN A 85 -8.70 11.03 -7.17
N ALA A 86 -9.98 10.97 -7.50
CA ALA A 86 -10.43 10.67 -8.87
C ALA A 86 -9.93 11.69 -9.91
N ALA A 87 -9.84 12.98 -9.54
CA ALA A 87 -9.37 14.03 -10.45
C ALA A 87 -7.86 13.95 -10.71
N ALA A 88 -7.09 13.38 -9.78
CA ALA A 88 -5.65 13.19 -9.95
C ALA A 88 -5.32 12.22 -11.10
N LYS A 89 -6.23 11.31 -11.45
CA LYS A 89 -6.01 10.32 -12.53
C LYS A 89 -5.75 10.96 -13.89
N GLU A 90 -6.20 12.18 -14.13
CA GLU A 90 -5.91 12.91 -15.38
C GLU A 90 -4.43 13.30 -15.51
N PHE A 91 -3.68 13.29 -14.41
CA PHE A 91 -2.28 13.69 -14.33
C PHE A 91 -1.32 12.52 -14.11
N ILE A 92 -1.81 11.28 -14.10
CA ILE A 92 -1.01 10.06 -13.91
C ILE A 92 -0.70 9.44 -15.27
N ASP A 93 0.51 8.91 -15.42
CA ASP A 93 0.95 8.19 -16.62
C ASP A 93 -0.03 7.05 -16.97
N PRO A 94 -0.50 6.95 -18.22
CA PRO A 94 -1.36 5.86 -18.67
C PRO A 94 -0.80 4.45 -18.38
N GLU A 95 0.51 4.26 -18.39
CA GLU A 95 1.14 2.97 -18.05
C GLU A 95 0.95 2.61 -16.57
N VAL A 96 1.02 3.61 -15.68
CA VAL A 96 0.74 3.44 -14.25
C VAL A 96 -0.74 3.13 -14.04
N LEU A 97 -1.64 3.82 -14.75
CA LEU A 97 -3.09 3.57 -14.68
C LEU A 97 -3.49 2.18 -15.22
N ALA A 98 -2.73 1.63 -16.16
CA ALA A 98 -2.94 0.30 -16.71
C ALA A 98 -2.42 -0.84 -15.82
N ASN A 99 -1.62 -0.53 -14.79
CA ASN A 99 -1.08 -1.53 -13.87
C ASN A 99 -2.18 -2.03 -12.92
N GLU A 100 -2.69 -3.23 -13.16
CA GLU A 100 -3.75 -3.84 -12.34
C GLU A 100 -3.34 -4.13 -10.88
N GLY A 101 -2.05 -4.12 -10.57
CA GLY A 101 -1.57 -4.15 -9.18
C GLY A 101 -1.89 -2.85 -8.44
N ILE A 102 -1.85 -1.71 -9.13
CA ILE A 102 -2.13 -0.38 -8.56
C ILE A 102 -3.62 -0.04 -8.71
N TYR A 103 -4.15 -0.20 -9.93
CA TYR A 103 -5.52 0.11 -10.31
C TYR A 103 -6.21 -1.16 -10.81
N PRO A 104 -6.65 -2.05 -9.90
CA PRO A 104 -7.29 -3.30 -10.29
C PRO A 104 -8.57 -3.05 -11.09
N ASN A 105 -8.78 -3.87 -12.12
CA ASN A 105 -10.02 -3.86 -12.88
C ASN A 105 -11.19 -4.41 -12.04
N ALA A 106 -12.41 -4.40 -12.59
CA ALA A 106 -13.61 -4.85 -11.86
C ALA A 106 -13.57 -6.34 -11.45
N GLU A 107 -13.00 -7.21 -12.28
CA GLU A 107 -12.88 -8.64 -12.00
C GLU A 107 -11.91 -8.88 -10.85
N VAL A 108 -10.74 -8.24 -10.89
CA VAL A 108 -9.75 -8.30 -9.82
C VAL A 108 -10.30 -7.69 -8.53
N SER A 109 -11.00 -6.55 -8.62
CA SER A 109 -11.59 -5.87 -7.47
C SER A 109 -12.65 -6.71 -6.76
N ALA A 110 -13.42 -7.52 -7.49
CA ALA A 110 -14.49 -8.36 -6.93
C ALA A 110 -14.00 -9.45 -5.97
N ARG A 111 -12.72 -9.81 -6.02
CA ARG A 111 -12.08 -10.79 -5.12
C ARG A 111 -11.25 -10.14 -4.01
N LEU A 112 -11.09 -8.82 -3.99
CA LEU A 112 -10.33 -8.14 -2.92
C LEU A 112 -11.19 -7.98 -1.66
N GLN A 113 -10.53 -7.97 -0.50
CA GLN A 113 -11.19 -7.83 0.79
C GLN A 113 -10.60 -6.67 1.58
N TRP A 114 -11.44 -5.77 2.08
CA TRP A 114 -10.98 -4.64 2.90
C TRP A 114 -10.48 -5.12 4.27
N ILE A 115 -9.43 -4.50 4.78
CA ILE A 115 -9.12 -4.56 6.22
C ILE A 115 -10.22 -3.81 6.95
N GLU A 116 -11.00 -4.54 7.74
CA GLU A 116 -12.06 -3.98 8.57
C GLU A 116 -11.64 -3.93 10.04
N ASP A 117 -12.28 -3.05 10.81
CA ASP A 117 -12.17 -3.05 12.25
C ASP A 117 -12.84 -4.31 12.83
N VAL A 118 -12.04 -5.15 13.47
CA VAL A 118 -12.48 -6.41 14.08
C VAL A 118 -12.96 -6.25 15.53
N GLY A 119 -12.92 -5.02 16.08
CA GLY A 119 -13.38 -4.70 17.43
C GLY A 119 -12.69 -5.54 18.50
N ASP A 120 -13.48 -6.14 19.39
CA ASP A 120 -12.99 -6.92 20.53
C ASP A 120 -12.11 -8.12 20.11
N ALA A 121 -12.25 -8.61 18.87
CA ALA A 121 -11.42 -9.70 18.36
C ALA A 121 -9.96 -9.28 18.12
N LEU A 122 -9.62 -7.99 18.10
CA LEU A 122 -8.26 -7.50 17.88
C LEU A 122 -7.26 -8.10 18.87
N GLN A 123 -7.64 -8.20 20.15
CA GLN A 123 -6.79 -8.81 21.18
C GLN A 123 -6.48 -10.28 20.91
N LEU A 124 -7.44 -11.01 20.30
CA LEU A 124 -7.23 -12.40 19.91
C LEU A 124 -6.24 -12.50 18.75
N TYR A 125 -6.40 -11.66 17.71
CA TYR A 125 -5.46 -11.60 16.59
C TYR A 125 -4.04 -11.26 17.04
N ASP A 126 -3.87 -10.24 17.90
CA ASP A 126 -2.57 -9.83 18.43
C ASP A 126 -1.88 -10.94 19.22
N ARG A 127 -2.64 -11.65 20.06
CA ARG A 127 -2.14 -12.78 20.84
C ARG A 127 -1.66 -13.90 19.93
N ILE A 128 -2.50 -14.34 18.98
CA ILE A 128 -2.15 -15.40 18.03
C ILE A 128 -0.91 -15.02 17.22
N TRP A 129 -0.83 -13.78 16.73
CA TRP A 129 0.32 -13.30 15.97
C TRP A 129 1.61 -13.29 16.81
N THR A 130 1.50 -12.90 18.07
CA THR A 130 2.63 -12.90 19.01
C THR A 130 3.11 -14.32 19.29
N GLU A 131 2.20 -15.24 19.59
CA GLU A 131 2.50 -16.67 19.81
C GLU A 131 3.15 -17.29 18.56
N PHE A 132 2.61 -17.00 17.37
CA PHE A 132 3.16 -17.47 16.10
C PHE A 132 4.61 -17.00 15.88
N LYS A 133 4.87 -15.68 16.01
CA LYS A 133 6.22 -15.13 15.85
C LYS A 133 7.21 -15.70 16.88
N ALA A 134 6.78 -15.92 18.12
CA ALA A 134 7.63 -16.51 19.14
C ALA A 134 8.02 -17.96 18.79
N ALA A 135 7.08 -18.75 18.30
CA ALA A 135 7.32 -20.14 17.89
C ALA A 135 8.26 -20.26 16.68
N VAL A 136 8.17 -19.33 15.73
CA VAL A 136 9.04 -19.30 14.55
C VAL A 136 10.41 -18.67 14.88
N GLY A 137 10.46 -17.69 15.78
CA GLY A 137 11.68 -16.96 16.17
C GLY A 137 12.64 -17.72 17.11
N SER A 138 12.23 -18.86 17.68
CA SER A 138 13.07 -19.69 18.56
C SER A 138 13.90 -20.77 17.84
N GLY A 139 13.90 -20.79 16.51
CA GLY A 139 14.56 -21.82 15.69
C GLY A 139 15.69 -21.33 14.77
N GLY A 140 16.31 -20.19 15.09
CA GLY A 140 17.50 -19.68 14.40
C GLY A 140 18.79 -20.36 14.86
#